data_AF-A0A961X8X4-F1
#
_entry.id   AF-A0A961X8X4-F1
#
_cell.length_a   1.000
_cell.length_b   1.000
_cell.length_c   1.000
_cell.angle_alpha   90.00
_cell.angle_beta   90.00
_cell.angle_gamma   90.00
#
_symmetry.space_group_name_H-M   'P 1'
#
loop_
_entity.id
_entity.type
_entity.pdbx_description
1 polymer ?
#
loop_
_entity_poly.entity_id
_entity_poly.type
_entity_poly.pdbx_seq_one_letter_code
_entity_poly.pdbx_strand_id
1 'polypeptide(L)' 'MEIRVYYEDTDFSGVVYHSNYLKYMERSRTEWLRHLKIFHTDLEKDKSAFAIHRMQLQFGPPAKID' A
#
# COMPACT_ATOMS: atom_id res chain seq x y z
N MET A 1 -6.59 -8.78 -0.42
CA MET A 1 -5.38 -8.92 0.42
C MET A 1 -5.77 -8.47 1.82
N GLU A 2 -5.50 -9.30 2.81
CA GLU A 2 -5.71 -8.95 4.21
C GLU A 2 -4.42 -8.31 4.74
N ILE A 3 -4.53 -7.19 5.47
CA ILE A 3 -3.39 -6.49 6.09
C ILE A 3 -3.48 -6.73 7.59
N ARG A 4 -2.41 -7.27 8.19
CA ARG A 4 -2.22 -7.23 9.64
C ARG A 4 -1.54 -5.92 10.02
N VAL A 5 -2.06 -5.26 11.05
CA VAL A 5 -1.47 -4.03 11.62
C VAL A 5 -0.49 -4.44 12.71
N TYR A 6 0.76 -4.04 12.56
CA TYR A 6 1.80 -4.25 13.56
C TYR A 6 2.04 -3.00 14.39
N TYR A 7 2.75 -3.15 15.51
CA TYR A 7 3.09 -2.00 16.37
C TYR A 7 3.85 -0.90 15.61
N GLU A 8 4.72 -1.27 14.66
CA GLU A 8 5.45 -0.32 13.80
C GLU A 8 4.55 0.52 12.88
N ASP A 9 3.32 0.08 12.67
CA ASP A 9 2.36 0.80 11.84
C ASP A 9 1.63 1.90 12.62
N THR A 10 1.69 1.84 13.95
CA THR A 10 0.96 2.73 14.85
C THR A 10 1.78 3.95 15.29
N ASP A 11 1.10 5.03 15.70
CA ASP A 11 1.73 6.20 16.32
C ASP A 11 1.34 6.36 17.80
N PHE A 12 1.75 7.48 18.41
CA PHE A 12 1.48 7.78 19.83
C PHE A 12 -0.02 7.83 20.19
N SER A 13 -0.92 7.93 19.22
CA SER A 13 -2.37 7.91 19.42
C SER A 13 -2.95 6.49 19.47
N GLY A 14 -2.13 5.46 19.27
CA GLY A 14 -2.53 4.06 19.38
C GLY A 14 -3.33 3.54 18.18
N VAL A 15 -3.27 4.24 17.05
CA VAL A 15 -3.87 3.82 15.78
C VAL A 15 -2.84 3.87 14.66
N VAL A 16 -3.16 3.30 13.50
CA VAL A 16 -2.28 3.32 12.33
C VAL A 16 -1.98 4.76 11.91
N TYR A 17 -0.70 5.09 11.79
CA TYR A 17 -0.25 6.38 11.28
C TYR A 17 -0.71 6.56 9.84
N HIS A 18 -1.30 7.72 9.53
CA HIS A 18 -2.01 7.95 8.26
C HIS A 18 -1.18 7.66 6.99
N SER A 19 0.15 7.84 7.02
CA SER A 19 1.00 7.57 5.86
C SER A 19 1.21 6.06 5.61
N ASN A 20 1.06 5.21 6.63
CA ASN A 20 1.21 3.76 6.47
C ASN A 20 0.10 3.15 5.60
N TYR A 21 -1.08 3.77 5.54
CA TYR A 21 -2.12 3.38 4.58
C TYR A 21 -1.63 3.45 3.12
N LEU A 22 -0.74 4.38 2.78
CA LEU A 22 -0.16 4.46 1.44
C LEU A 22 0.71 3.24 1.12
N LYS A 23 1.46 2.74 2.11
CA LYS A 23 2.25 1.51 1.96
C LYS A 23 1.33 0.31 1.71
N TYR A 24 0.18 0.23 2.38
CA TYR A 24 -0.79 -0.84 2.19
C TYR A 24 -1.44 -0.79 0.80
N MET A 25 -1.80 0.42 0.35
CA MET A 25 -2.36 0.63 -0.99
C MET A 25 -1.35 0.26 -2.08
N GLU A 26 -0.08 0.60 -1.90
CA GLU A 26 1.00 0.24 -2.82
C GLU A 26 1.17 -1.29 -2.89
N ARG A 27 1.32 -1.96 -1.74
CA ARG A 27 1.42 -3.42 -1.66
C ARG A 27 0.22 -4.10 -2.32
N SER A 28 -0.99 -3.60 -2.07
CA SER A 28 -2.22 -4.10 -2.69
C SER A 28 -2.21 -3.95 -4.22
N ARG A 29 -1.76 -2.80 -4.73
CA ARG A 29 -1.62 -2.55 -6.18
C ARG A 29 -0.61 -3.52 -6.79
N THR A 30 0.52 -3.75 -6.12
CA THR A 30 1.54 -4.71 -6.55
C THR A 30 0.98 -6.14 -6.59
N GLU A 31 0.27 -6.59 -5.56
CA GLU A 31 -0.39 -7.91 -5.57
C GLU A 31 -1.49 -8.02 -6.63
N TRP A 32 -2.24 -6.94 -6.88
CA TRP A 32 -3.26 -6.91 -7.93
C TRP A 32 -2.65 -7.05 -9.32
N LEU A 33 -1.57 -6.31 -9.62
CA LEU A 33 -0.82 -6.46 -10.87
C LEU A 33 -0.27 -7.89 -11.03
N ARG A 34 0.27 -8.46 -9.95
CA ARG A 34 0.75 -9.85 -9.95
C ARG A 34 -0.37 -10.84 -10.28
N HIS A 35 -1.57 -10.65 -9.73
CA HIS A 35 -2.74 -11.48 -10.06
C HIS A 35 -3.11 -11.41 -11.54
N LEU A 36 -2.90 -10.25 -12.18
CA LEU A 36 -3.08 -10.04 -13.62
C LEU A 36 -1.88 -10.51 -14.46
N LYS A 37 -0.88 -11.18 -13.85
CA LYS A 37 0.39 -11.61 -14.48
C LYS A 37 1.23 -10.44 -15.03
N ILE A 38 1.08 -9.25 -14.44
CA ILE A 38 1.91 -8.08 -14.72
C ILE A 38 2.94 -7.96 -13.60
N PHE A 39 4.22 -8.17 -13.92
CA PHE A 39 5.31 -8.14 -12.95
C PHE A 39 6.18 -6.90 -13.16
N HIS A 40 6.54 -6.21 -12.07
CA HIS A 40 7.46 -5.07 -12.13
C HIS A 40 8.82 -5.44 -12.73
N THR A 41 9.29 -6.67 -12.50
CA THR A 41 10.53 -7.18 -13.09
C THR A 41 10.52 -7.28 -14.61
N ASP A 42 9.34 -7.43 -15.21
CA ASP A 42 9.21 -7.48 -16.67
C ASP A 42 9.11 -6.06 -17.24
N LEU A 43 8.39 -5.16 -16.58
CA LEU A 43 8.36 -3.74 -16.93
C LEU A 43 9.75 -3.11 -16.91
N GLU A 44 10.57 -3.46 -15.92
CA GLU A 44 11.95 -2.96 -15.80
C GLU A 44 12.82 -3.36 -17.00
N LYS A 45 12.69 -4.60 -17.51
CA LYS A 45 13.39 -5.06 -18.72
C LYS A 45 13.00 -4.24 -19.94
N ASP A 46 11.73 -3.83 -20.01
CA ASP A 46 11.18 -2.99 -21.06
C ASP A 46 11.40 -1.48 -20.79
N LYS A 47 12.28 -1.14 -19.83
CA LYS A 47 12.59 0.25 -19.41
C LYS A 47 11.34 1.07 -19.09
N SER A 48 10.33 0.42 -18.51
CA SER A 48 9.03 0.97 -18.22
C SER A 48 8.69 0.82 -16.74
N ALA A 49 7.88 1.72 -16.19
CA ALA A 49 7.45 1.66 -14.79
C ALA A 49 6.12 2.40 -14.58
N PHE A 50 5.41 2.07 -13.50
CA PHE A 50 4.22 2.79 -13.07
C PHE A 50 4.57 3.85 -12.02
N ALA A 51 4.41 5.12 -12.37
CA ALA A 51 4.54 6.23 -11.43
C ALA A 51 3.15 6.71 -10.97
N ILE A 52 3.03 7.05 -9.68
CA ILE A 52 1.81 7.65 -9.15
C ILE A 52 1.87 9.16 -9.36
N HIS A 53 0.92 9.70 -10.11
CA HIS A 53 0.89 11.13 -10.47
C HIS A 53 -0.09 11.96 -9.62
N ARG A 54 -1.08 11.32 -8.99
CA ARG A 54 -2.07 11.97 -8.13
C ARG A 54 -2.69 10.95 -7.18
N MET A 55 -2.97 11.37 -5.95
CA MET A 55 -3.77 10.63 -4.99
C MET A 55 -4.77 11.56 -4.31
N GLN A 56 -5.94 11.03 -3.97
CA GLN A 56 -6.90 11.67 -3.08
C GLN A 56 -7.34 10.62 -2.06
N LEU A 57 -7.30 10.98 -0.78
CA LEU A 57 -7.61 10.06 0.31
C LEU A 57 -8.64 10.69 1.25
N GLN A 58 -9.58 9.87 1.68
CA GLN A 58 -10.49 10.18 2.78
C GLN A 58 -10.31 9.09 3.83
N PHE A 59 -9.95 9.48 5.04
CA PHE A 59 -9.73 8.54 6.14
C PHE A 59 -11.06 8.29 6.86
N GLY A 60 -11.43 7.02 6.98
CA GLY A 60 -12.57 6.57 7.78
C GLY A 60 -12.17 6.32 9.24
N PRO A 61 -12.93 5.48 9.96
CA PRO A 61 -12.55 5.02 11.29
C PRO A 61 -11.13 4.41 11.29
N PRO A 62 -10.32 4.71 12.31
CA PRO A 62 -8.92 4.30 12.32
C PRO A 62 -8.76 2.80 12.53
N ALA A 63 -7.84 2.19 11.78
CA ALA A 63 -7.35 0.84 12.06
C ALA A 63 -6.48 0.83 13.32
N LYS A 64 -6.52 -0.28 14.05
CA LYS A 64 -5.79 -0.51 15.30
C LYS A 64 -4.89 -1.71 15.16
N ILE A 65 -3.88 -1.79 16.02
CA ILE A 65 -3.10 -3.02 16.20
C ILE A 65 -4.04 -4.18 16.55
N ASP A 66 -3.66 -5.39 16.09
CA ASP A 66 -4.37 -6.62 16.47
C ASP A 66 -4.28 -6.93 17.97
#